data_AF-J3F3A4-F1
#
_entry.id   AF-J3F3A4-F1
#
_cell.length_a   1.000
_cell.length_b   1.000
_cell.length_c   1.000
_cell.angle_alpha   90.00
_cell.angle_beta   90.00
_cell.angle_gamma   90.00
#
_symmetry.space_group_name_H-M   'P 1'
#
loop_
_entity.id
_entity.type
_entity.pdbx_description
1 polymer ?
#
loop_
_entity_poly.entity_id
_entity_poly.type
_entity_poly.pdbx_seq_one_letter_code
_entity_poly.pdbx_strand_id
1 'polypeptide(L)'
;MSYPPQSNPPQPYPPQGQVPAPMQQAPAPLKKGRNTVGIVALAMAVIGFIFACVPGALIVGWILLPISFIIGLVGLFRKGEALWPAVTAVIVSVVGTIVGVMVFLTVLSNVVDDAVNSAGAVTASVAPGGKSSDAGGSGSADSSQGKTRENPYPLGTEISSKDWKVVINSVTFDANAAVAAANQLNDPPADGKEYVLINYTATYIGNDPAGDTPAFVTVDFVTADGVTIDGADSIAVAPDAIDTLTTLYNGANVSGNVVRAVPSANAQNGVLAVSPGLVADKVFVAVK
;
A
#
# COMPACT_ATOMS: atom_id res chain seq x y z
N MET A 1 107.10 -57.54 9.63
CA MET A 1 107.87 -57.42 8.38
C MET A 1 107.81 -55.97 7.91
N SER A 2 108.97 -55.32 7.81
CA SER A 2 109.13 -53.98 7.23
C SER A 2 109.49 -54.11 5.74
N TYR A 3 108.99 -53.20 4.89
CA TYR A 3 109.52 -52.67 3.60
C TYR A 3 108.34 -52.15 2.75
N PRO A 4 108.54 -51.23 1.79
CA PRO A 4 109.01 -49.83 1.88
C PRO A 4 108.01 -48.85 1.18
N PRO A 5 108.28 -47.54 1.14
CA PRO A 5 107.43 -46.58 0.42
C PRO A 5 107.67 -46.64 -1.09
N GLN A 6 106.61 -46.51 -1.90
CA GLN A 6 106.72 -46.28 -3.35
C GLN A 6 106.06 -44.97 -3.76
N SER A 7 106.90 -44.10 -4.31
CA SER A 7 106.62 -42.82 -4.95
C SER A 7 106.24 -42.98 -6.43
N ASN A 8 105.23 -42.24 -6.90
CA ASN A 8 105.06 -41.87 -8.32
C ASN A 8 104.00 -40.74 -8.46
N PRO A 9 103.84 -40.07 -9.63
CA PRO A 9 104.59 -38.94 -10.18
C PRO A 9 103.72 -37.64 -10.31
N PRO A 10 104.25 -36.47 -10.74
CA PRO A 10 103.49 -35.20 -10.77
C PRO A 10 102.57 -35.08 -11.99
N GLN A 11 101.36 -34.54 -11.81
CA GLN A 11 100.37 -34.32 -12.87
C GLN A 11 99.53 -33.04 -12.60
N PRO A 12 98.94 -32.41 -13.65
CA PRO A 12 99.00 -30.96 -13.88
C PRO A 12 97.78 -30.15 -13.37
N TYR A 13 97.99 -28.89 -13.02
CA TYR A 13 96.96 -27.81 -12.99
C TYR A 13 96.76 -27.25 -14.42
N PRO A 14 95.68 -26.51 -14.80
CA PRO A 14 94.50 -25.98 -14.09
C PRO A 14 93.16 -26.20 -14.91
N PRO A 15 91.97 -25.64 -14.60
CA PRO A 15 91.66 -24.19 -14.69
C PRO A 15 90.86 -23.62 -13.49
N GLN A 16 91.01 -22.31 -13.28
CA GLN A 16 90.26 -21.55 -12.28
C GLN A 16 88.75 -21.56 -12.57
N GLY A 17 87.98 -22.17 -11.68
CA GLY A 17 86.51 -22.16 -11.70
C GLY A 17 85.95 -21.40 -10.50
N GLN A 18 85.55 -20.15 -10.76
CA GLN A 18 84.51 -19.36 -10.10
C GLN A 18 84.23 -19.63 -8.60
N VAL A 19 84.64 -18.67 -7.77
CA VAL A 19 84.03 -18.43 -6.44
C VAL A 19 82.51 -18.33 -6.59
N PRO A 20 81.71 -19.12 -5.84
CA PRO A 20 80.26 -18.95 -5.83
C PRO A 20 79.94 -17.57 -5.23
N ALA A 21 79.33 -16.69 -6.04
CA ALA A 21 78.71 -15.49 -5.51
C ALA A 21 77.60 -15.91 -4.52
N PRO A 22 77.44 -15.22 -3.37
CA PRO A 22 76.33 -15.50 -2.47
C PRO A 22 75.03 -15.26 -3.22
N MET A 23 74.26 -16.33 -3.46
CA MET A 23 72.89 -16.21 -3.96
C MET A 23 72.08 -15.40 -2.96
N GLN A 24 71.78 -14.16 -3.30
CA GLN A 24 70.83 -13.31 -2.58
C GLN A 24 69.50 -14.04 -2.54
N GLN A 25 69.12 -14.54 -1.36
CA GLN A 25 67.76 -15.03 -1.13
C GLN A 25 66.80 -13.88 -1.44
N ALA A 26 65.91 -14.10 -2.42
CA ALA A 26 64.78 -13.22 -2.64
C ALA A 26 64.00 -13.07 -1.32
N PRO A 27 63.57 -11.86 -0.92
CA PRO A 27 62.81 -11.68 0.31
C PRO A 27 61.58 -12.58 0.26
N ALA A 28 61.44 -13.48 1.24
CA ALA A 28 60.24 -14.29 1.35
C ALA A 28 59.01 -13.36 1.38
N PRO A 29 57.92 -13.65 0.65
CA PRO A 29 56.74 -12.81 0.68
C PRO A 29 56.23 -12.76 2.12
N LEU A 30 56.27 -11.57 2.72
CA LEU A 30 55.75 -11.33 4.07
C LEU A 30 54.29 -11.78 4.08
N LYS A 31 53.98 -12.86 4.80
CA LYS A 31 52.60 -13.30 5.02
C LYS A 31 51.85 -12.14 5.66
N LYS A 32 50.94 -11.52 4.90
CA LYS A 32 50.09 -10.41 5.35
C LYS A 32 49.30 -10.86 6.57
N GLY A 33 49.38 -10.11 7.68
CA GLY A 33 48.67 -10.45 8.92
C GLY A 33 47.16 -10.52 8.72
N ARG A 34 46.46 -11.36 9.48
CA ARG A 34 44.99 -11.49 9.38
C ARG A 34 44.29 -10.31 10.07
N ASN A 35 43.38 -9.64 9.37
CA ASN A 35 42.62 -8.50 9.90
C ASN A 35 41.37 -8.98 10.65
N THR A 36 41.52 -9.28 11.94
CA THR A 36 40.42 -9.76 12.79
C THR A 36 39.27 -8.76 12.88
N VAL A 37 39.58 -7.46 12.92
CA VAL A 37 38.55 -6.39 12.99
C VAL A 37 37.72 -6.35 11.71
N GLY A 38 38.35 -6.46 10.55
CA GLY A 38 37.66 -6.54 9.26
C GLY A 38 36.80 -7.80 9.12
N ILE A 39 37.24 -8.94 9.68
CA ILE A 39 36.45 -10.19 9.68
C ILE A 39 35.20 -10.06 10.56
N VAL A 40 35.34 -9.46 11.75
CA VAL A 40 34.19 -9.20 12.64
C VAL A 40 33.23 -8.21 11.98
N ALA A 41 33.75 -7.14 11.37
CA ALA A 41 32.94 -6.19 10.60
C ALA A 41 32.16 -6.88 9.48
N LEU A 42 32.82 -7.77 8.74
CA LEU A 42 32.19 -8.54 7.66
C LEU A 42 31.07 -9.45 8.18
N ALA A 43 31.33 -10.19 9.26
CA ALA A 43 30.31 -11.06 9.86
C ALA A 43 29.07 -10.26 10.29
N MET A 44 29.28 -9.11 10.93
CA MET A 44 28.17 -8.24 11.31
C MET A 44 27.45 -7.61 10.10
N ALA A 45 28.17 -7.24 9.05
CA ALA A 45 27.57 -6.72 7.82
C ALA A 45 26.67 -7.75 7.14
N VAL A 46 27.11 -9.03 7.09
CA VAL A 46 26.32 -10.13 6.55
C VAL A 46 25.07 -10.38 7.39
N ILE A 47 25.22 -10.45 8.73
CA ILE A 47 24.07 -10.64 9.64
C ILE A 47 23.09 -9.47 9.51
N GLY A 48 23.60 -8.23 9.52
CA GLY A 48 22.79 -7.02 9.34
C GLY A 48 22.06 -7.00 7.99
N PHE A 49 22.72 -7.45 6.91
CA PHE A 49 22.11 -7.55 5.59
C PHE A 49 20.95 -8.55 5.57
N ILE A 50 21.15 -9.74 6.16
CA ILE A 50 20.10 -10.75 6.26
C ILE A 50 18.90 -10.20 7.01
N PHE A 51 19.11 -9.58 8.18
CA PHE A 51 18.01 -8.98 8.95
C PHE A 51 17.33 -7.80 8.25
N ALA A 52 18.08 -7.02 7.47
CA ALA A 52 17.53 -5.94 6.64
C ALA A 52 16.69 -6.46 5.44
N CYS A 53 16.77 -7.76 5.13
CA CYS A 53 15.95 -8.38 4.08
C CYS A 53 14.75 -9.17 4.64
N VAL A 54 14.63 -9.35 5.96
CA VAL A 54 13.56 -10.14 6.60
C VAL A 54 12.46 -9.22 7.14
N PRO A 55 11.22 -9.30 6.62
CA PRO A 55 10.08 -8.57 7.17
C PRO A 55 9.90 -8.88 8.66
N GLY A 56 9.73 -7.84 9.50
CA GLY A 56 9.59 -7.97 10.95
C GLY A 56 10.90 -7.90 11.75
N ALA A 57 12.07 -8.12 11.13
CA ALA A 57 13.38 -7.97 11.79
C ALA A 57 14.22 -6.80 11.27
N LEU A 58 13.64 -5.97 10.39
CA LEU A 58 14.28 -4.83 9.73
C LEU A 58 15.01 -3.91 10.72
N ILE A 59 14.40 -3.60 11.86
CA ILE A 59 14.95 -2.71 12.90
C ILE A 59 16.36 -3.16 13.34
N VAL A 60 16.58 -4.46 13.45
CA VAL A 60 17.88 -5.04 13.84
C VAL A 60 18.92 -4.82 12.74
N GLY A 61 18.53 -5.01 11.47
CA GLY A 61 19.38 -4.75 10.31
C GLY A 61 19.80 -3.28 10.20
N TRP A 62 18.88 -2.35 10.47
CA TRP A 62 19.13 -0.89 10.45
C TRP A 62 20.13 -0.43 11.51
N ILE A 63 20.27 -1.15 12.63
CA ILE A 63 21.26 -0.84 13.67
C ILE A 63 22.59 -1.54 13.34
N LEU A 64 22.55 -2.80 12.90
CA LEU A 64 23.75 -3.60 12.63
C LEU A 64 24.55 -3.10 11.42
N LEU A 65 23.89 -2.65 10.35
CA LEU A 65 24.57 -2.21 9.12
C LEU A 65 25.44 -0.95 9.34
N PRO A 66 24.97 0.13 9.97
CA PRO A 66 25.82 1.29 10.31
C PRO A 66 26.98 0.94 11.24
N ILE A 67 26.75 0.09 12.26
CA ILE A 67 27.81 -0.34 13.17
C ILE A 67 28.88 -1.13 12.40
N SER A 68 28.45 -2.05 11.52
CA SER A 68 29.38 -2.82 10.69
C SER A 68 30.18 -1.94 9.72
N PHE A 69 29.57 -0.88 9.19
CA PHE A 69 30.24 0.11 8.34
C PHE A 69 31.36 0.83 9.11
N ILE A 70 31.06 1.32 10.31
CA ILE A 70 32.03 2.03 11.15
C ILE A 70 33.21 1.11 11.52
N ILE A 71 32.93 -0.13 11.93
CA ILE A 71 33.99 -1.10 12.27
C ILE A 71 34.78 -1.49 11.01
N GLY A 72 34.14 -1.59 9.85
CA GLY A 72 34.78 -1.79 8.56
C GLY A 72 35.77 -0.68 8.21
N LEU A 73 35.41 0.59 8.44
CA LEU A 73 36.31 1.73 8.27
C LEU A 73 37.52 1.66 9.20
N VAL A 74 37.32 1.33 10.49
CA VAL A 74 38.42 1.15 11.46
C VAL A 74 39.37 0.02 11.03
N GLY A 75 38.81 -1.08 10.49
CA GLY A 75 39.60 -2.19 9.93
C GLY A 75 40.43 -1.80 8.70
N LEU A 76 40.03 -0.76 7.97
CA LEU A 76 40.74 -0.24 6.79
C LEU A 76 42.02 0.52 7.16
N PHE A 77 42.05 1.19 8.32
CA PHE A 77 43.18 1.99 8.77
C PHE A 77 44.27 1.18 9.52
N ARG A 78 44.13 -0.14 9.66
CA ARG A 78 45.13 -1.01 10.34
C ARG A 78 46.32 -1.35 9.43
N LYS A 79 47.52 -0.87 9.82
CA LYS A 79 48.77 -1.08 9.06
C LYS A 79 49.29 -2.52 9.23
N GLY A 80 49.73 -3.15 8.14
CA GLY A 80 50.38 -4.48 8.13
C GLY A 80 49.43 -5.69 8.01
N GLU A 81 48.12 -5.47 7.97
CA GLU A 81 47.10 -6.54 7.91
C GLU A 81 46.37 -6.60 6.55
N ALA A 82 45.66 -7.70 6.29
CA ALA A 82 44.85 -7.91 5.08
C ALA A 82 43.66 -6.94 5.00
N LEU A 83 43.60 -6.12 3.94
CA LEU A 83 42.55 -5.10 3.77
C LEU A 83 41.23 -5.66 3.21
N TRP A 84 41.29 -6.80 2.50
CA TRP A 84 40.15 -7.44 1.85
C TRP A 84 38.88 -7.56 2.72
N PRO A 85 38.93 -8.11 3.96
CA PRO A 85 37.73 -8.29 4.76
C PRO A 85 37.07 -6.96 5.18
N ALA A 86 37.87 -5.92 5.43
CA ALA A 86 37.37 -4.59 5.79
C ALA A 86 36.72 -3.88 4.59
N VAL A 87 37.33 -3.98 3.40
CA VAL A 87 36.73 -3.46 2.15
C VAL A 87 35.40 -4.13 1.86
N THR A 88 35.33 -5.46 1.96
CA THR A 88 34.09 -6.20 1.73
C THR A 88 33.01 -5.84 2.74
N ALA A 89 33.35 -5.63 4.02
CA ALA A 89 32.39 -5.23 5.04
C ALA A 89 31.75 -3.87 4.73
N VAL A 90 32.55 -2.89 4.29
CA VAL A 90 32.07 -1.56 3.90
C VAL A 90 31.13 -1.66 2.70
N ILE A 91 31.52 -2.39 1.65
CA ILE A 91 30.68 -2.56 0.44
C ILE A 91 29.36 -3.26 0.80
N VAL A 92 29.42 -4.37 1.53
CA VAL A 92 28.24 -5.13 1.95
C VAL A 92 27.32 -4.27 2.81
N SER A 93 27.86 -3.43 3.68
CA SER A 93 27.03 -2.53 4.50
C SER A 93 26.31 -1.47 3.66
N VAL A 94 26.99 -0.85 2.69
CA VAL A 94 26.37 0.16 1.80
C VAL A 94 25.29 -0.48 0.93
N VAL A 95 25.62 -1.60 0.25
CA VAL A 95 24.65 -2.34 -0.58
C VAL A 95 23.49 -2.82 0.27
N GLY A 96 23.77 -3.34 1.46
CA GLY A 96 22.75 -3.84 2.35
C GLY A 96 21.81 -2.76 2.88
N THR A 97 22.31 -1.55 3.07
CA THR A 97 21.48 -0.39 3.42
C THR A 97 20.57 -0.01 2.26
N ILE A 98 21.08 0.03 1.03
CA ILE A 98 20.27 0.36 -0.16
C ILE A 98 19.16 -0.68 -0.36
N VAL A 99 19.49 -1.97 -0.31
CA VAL A 99 18.52 -3.06 -0.43
C VAL A 99 17.53 -3.04 0.72
N GLY A 100 18.00 -2.82 1.95
CA GLY A 100 17.15 -2.72 3.14
C GLY A 100 16.15 -1.56 3.05
N VAL A 101 16.54 -0.42 2.48
CA VAL A 101 15.61 0.70 2.21
C VAL A 101 14.55 0.30 1.19
N MET A 102 14.93 -0.34 0.08
CA MET A 102 13.96 -0.82 -0.92
C MET A 102 12.96 -1.82 -0.32
N VAL A 103 13.44 -2.82 0.43
CA VAL A 103 12.58 -3.81 1.10
C VAL A 103 11.66 -3.12 2.12
N PHE A 104 12.19 -2.22 2.94
CA PHE A 104 11.37 -1.45 3.89
C PHE A 104 10.27 -0.65 3.19
N LEU A 105 10.59 0.05 2.11
CA LEU A 105 9.60 0.81 1.35
C LEU A 105 8.51 -0.10 0.77
N THR A 106 8.89 -1.27 0.20
CA THR A 106 7.89 -2.22 -0.31
C THR A 106 6.98 -2.78 0.79
N VAL A 107 7.53 -3.10 1.96
CA VAL A 107 6.74 -3.59 3.11
C VAL A 107 5.83 -2.48 3.63
N LEU A 108 6.34 -1.25 3.73
CA LEU A 108 5.56 -0.10 4.16
C LEU A 108 4.42 0.20 3.18
N SER A 109 4.67 0.16 1.88
CA SER A 109 3.64 0.30 0.84
C SER A 109 2.55 -0.75 0.99
N ASN A 110 2.89 -2.04 1.14
CA ASN A 110 1.90 -3.09 1.34
C ASN A 110 1.05 -2.88 2.59
N VAL A 111 1.66 -2.46 3.71
CA VAL A 111 0.92 -2.17 4.95
C VAL A 111 -0.04 -0.99 4.78
N VAL A 112 0.38 0.04 4.04
CA VAL A 112 -0.48 1.18 3.73
C VAL A 112 -1.62 0.77 2.79
N ASP A 113 -1.34 -0.03 1.77
CA ASP A 113 -2.33 -0.55 0.84
C ASP A 113 -3.35 -1.44 1.56
N ASP A 114 -2.91 -2.35 2.43
CA ASP A 114 -3.81 -3.18 3.24
C ASP A 114 -4.67 -2.33 4.18
N ALA A 115 -4.10 -1.30 4.80
CA ALA A 115 -4.82 -0.38 5.67
C ALA A 115 -5.87 0.42 4.91
N VAL A 116 -5.56 0.91 3.70
CA VAL A 116 -6.51 1.68 2.88
C VAL A 116 -7.63 0.78 2.36
N ASN A 117 -7.30 -0.43 1.90
CA ASN A 117 -8.27 -1.42 1.43
C ASN A 117 -9.21 -1.86 2.56
N SER A 118 -8.68 -2.01 3.78
CA SER A 118 -9.49 -2.37 4.95
C SER A 118 -10.38 -1.22 5.42
N ALA A 119 -9.90 0.03 5.32
CA ALA A 119 -10.67 1.21 5.67
C ALA A 119 -11.80 1.50 4.67
N GLY A 120 -11.56 1.22 3.39
CA GLY A 120 -12.54 1.39 2.31
C GLY A 120 -13.58 0.28 2.19
N ALA A 121 -13.37 -0.87 2.84
CA ALA A 121 -14.22 -2.03 2.68
C ALA A 121 -15.72 -1.73 2.94
N VAL A 122 -16.54 -2.01 1.93
CA VAL A 122 -18.00 -1.93 2.00
C VAL A 122 -18.61 -3.32 1.89
N THR A 123 -19.61 -3.57 2.72
CA THR A 123 -20.40 -4.81 2.73
C THR A 123 -21.85 -4.51 2.39
N ALA A 124 -22.54 -5.49 1.81
CA ALA A 124 -23.95 -5.37 1.47
C ALA A 124 -24.77 -6.51 2.07
N SER A 125 -25.98 -6.20 2.52
CA SER A 125 -26.96 -7.19 2.94
C SER A 125 -28.38 -6.76 2.56
N VAL A 126 -29.31 -7.73 2.50
CA VAL A 126 -30.72 -7.40 2.28
C VAL A 126 -31.29 -6.80 3.57
N ALA A 127 -31.78 -5.56 3.51
CA ALA A 127 -32.35 -4.90 4.68
C ALA A 127 -33.59 -5.66 5.19
N PRO A 128 -33.70 -5.96 6.50
CA PRO A 128 -34.91 -6.55 7.05
C PRO A 128 -36.01 -5.49 7.15
N GLY A 129 -36.91 -5.43 6.17
CA GLY A 129 -38.06 -4.52 6.21
C GLY A 129 -38.76 -4.21 4.89
N GLY A 130 -38.22 -4.60 3.74
CA GLY A 130 -38.88 -4.42 2.45
C GLY A 130 -40.04 -5.40 2.24
N LYS A 131 -41.27 -4.90 2.08
CA LYS A 131 -42.35 -5.69 1.49
C LYS A 131 -41.96 -6.04 0.05
N SER A 132 -41.62 -7.29 -0.17
CA SER A 132 -41.57 -7.89 -1.50
C SER A 132 -42.29 -9.23 -1.46
N SER A 133 -43.30 -9.34 -2.31
CA SER A 133 -43.97 -10.58 -2.68
C SER A 133 -42.97 -11.56 -3.28
N ASP A 134 -43.01 -12.80 -2.76
CA ASP A 134 -42.47 -14.05 -3.30
C ASP A 134 -41.44 -14.00 -4.44
N ALA A 135 -40.18 -14.29 -4.10
CA ALA A 135 -39.41 -15.37 -4.72
C ALA A 135 -38.26 -15.74 -3.78
N GLY A 136 -38.32 -16.95 -3.23
CA GLY A 136 -37.26 -17.54 -2.43
C GLY A 136 -35.97 -17.68 -3.25
N GLY A 137 -34.97 -16.91 -2.87
CA GLY A 137 -33.58 -17.10 -3.24
C GLY A 137 -32.73 -16.61 -2.08
N SER A 138 -32.22 -17.54 -1.27
CA SER A 138 -31.09 -17.26 -0.39
C SER A 138 -29.88 -17.08 -1.31
N GLY A 139 -29.80 -15.92 -1.94
CA GLY A 139 -28.62 -15.47 -2.65
C GLY A 139 -27.68 -14.89 -1.62
N SER A 140 -26.63 -15.64 -1.29
CA SER A 140 -25.36 -14.98 -1.00
C SER A 140 -25.17 -13.99 -2.14
N ALA A 141 -25.17 -12.68 -1.87
CA ALA A 141 -24.81 -11.69 -2.87
C ALA A 141 -23.55 -12.20 -3.56
N ASP A 142 -23.57 -12.27 -4.90
CA ASP A 142 -22.34 -12.53 -5.62
C ASP A 142 -21.34 -11.48 -5.12
N SER A 143 -20.16 -11.93 -4.68
CA SER A 143 -19.13 -11.06 -4.12
C SER A 143 -18.69 -9.94 -5.09
N SER A 144 -19.13 -9.99 -6.35
CA SER A 144 -18.95 -8.98 -7.40
C SER A 144 -20.10 -7.96 -7.54
N GLN A 145 -21.29 -8.25 -6.99
CA GLN A 145 -22.48 -7.40 -7.12
C GLN A 145 -22.25 -6.03 -6.45
N GLY A 146 -22.80 -4.97 -7.05
CA GLY A 146 -22.66 -3.59 -6.63
C GLY A 146 -21.28 -2.97 -6.82
N LYS A 147 -20.24 -3.75 -7.19
CA LYS A 147 -18.89 -3.21 -7.45
C LYS A 147 -18.76 -2.54 -8.83
N THR A 148 -19.70 -2.81 -9.73
CA THR A 148 -19.72 -2.30 -11.10
C THR A 148 -21.09 -1.74 -11.45
N ARG A 149 -21.14 -0.85 -12.44
CA ARG A 149 -22.38 -0.22 -12.91
C ARG A 149 -23.28 -1.23 -13.63
N GLU A 150 -22.67 -2.25 -14.22
CA GLU A 150 -23.32 -3.29 -15.02
C GLU A 150 -23.99 -4.35 -14.14
N ASN A 151 -23.60 -4.46 -12.86
CA ASN A 151 -24.18 -5.37 -11.89
C ASN A 151 -24.45 -4.65 -10.56
N PRO A 152 -25.37 -3.67 -10.50
CA PRO A 152 -25.62 -2.90 -9.29
C PRO A 152 -26.42 -3.69 -8.23
N TYR A 153 -26.39 -3.22 -7.00
CA TYR A 153 -27.31 -3.69 -5.95
C TYR A 153 -28.75 -3.22 -6.25
N PRO A 154 -29.78 -3.99 -5.89
CA PRO A 154 -31.16 -3.49 -5.96
C PRO A 154 -31.41 -2.40 -4.92
N LEU A 155 -32.45 -1.59 -5.15
CA LEU A 155 -32.97 -0.65 -4.14
C LEU A 155 -33.29 -1.36 -2.83
N GLY A 156 -33.17 -0.65 -1.71
CA GLY A 156 -33.37 -1.20 -0.37
C GLY A 156 -32.23 -2.10 0.14
N THR A 157 -31.16 -2.30 -0.63
CA THR A 157 -29.95 -2.97 -0.15
C THR A 157 -29.31 -2.13 0.96
N GLU A 158 -28.94 -2.79 2.05
CA GLU A 158 -28.15 -2.19 3.13
C GLU A 158 -26.68 -2.18 2.75
N ILE A 159 -26.09 -1.00 2.63
CA ILE A 159 -24.69 -0.76 2.26
C ILE A 159 -23.95 -0.25 3.49
N SER A 160 -23.00 -1.02 4.01
CA SER A 160 -22.33 -0.73 5.29
C SER A 160 -20.82 -0.62 5.12
N SER A 161 -20.24 0.48 5.58
CA SER A 161 -18.80 0.65 5.79
C SER A 161 -18.44 0.47 7.27
N LYS A 162 -17.25 0.90 7.65
CA LYS A 162 -16.80 0.94 9.05
C LYS A 162 -17.74 1.76 9.95
N ASP A 163 -18.14 2.95 9.50
CA ASP A 163 -18.78 3.95 10.36
C ASP A 163 -20.20 4.31 9.92
N TRP A 164 -20.57 3.98 8.68
CA TRP A 164 -21.85 4.37 8.10
C TRP A 164 -22.58 3.21 7.47
N LYS A 165 -23.89 3.18 7.66
CA LYS A 165 -24.83 2.36 6.92
C LYS A 165 -25.73 3.25 6.06
N VAL A 166 -25.93 2.88 4.81
CA VAL A 166 -26.75 3.59 3.84
C VAL A 166 -27.77 2.64 3.21
N VAL A 167 -29.01 3.10 3.10
CA VAL A 167 -30.08 2.40 2.35
C VAL A 167 -30.69 3.40 1.38
N ILE A 168 -30.70 3.08 0.09
CA ILE A 168 -31.48 3.83 -0.90
C ILE A 168 -32.93 3.34 -0.82
N ASN A 169 -33.83 4.21 -0.37
CA ASN A 169 -35.22 3.88 -0.11
C ASN A 169 -36.05 3.93 -1.39
N SER A 170 -35.85 4.97 -2.21
CA SER A 170 -36.58 5.14 -3.47
C SER A 170 -35.88 6.13 -4.40
N VAL A 171 -36.22 6.04 -5.69
CA VAL A 171 -35.82 6.98 -6.73
C VAL A 171 -37.08 7.43 -7.47
N THR A 172 -37.34 8.73 -7.50
CA THR A 172 -38.50 9.33 -8.15
C THR A 172 -38.05 10.20 -9.32
N PHE A 173 -38.33 9.74 -10.53
CA PHE A 173 -38.11 10.48 -11.77
C PHE A 173 -39.21 11.52 -12.03
N ASP A 174 -38.96 12.45 -12.94
CA ASP A 174 -39.86 13.59 -13.26
C ASP A 174 -40.35 14.36 -12.01
N ALA A 175 -39.44 14.65 -11.09
CA ALA A 175 -39.75 15.32 -9.83
C ALA A 175 -39.79 16.86 -9.95
N ASN A 176 -39.91 17.39 -11.17
CA ASN A 176 -39.79 18.82 -11.47
C ASN A 176 -40.77 19.67 -10.66
N ALA A 177 -42.04 19.26 -10.62
CA ALA A 177 -43.07 19.96 -9.87
C ALA A 177 -42.81 19.93 -8.36
N ALA A 178 -42.32 18.82 -7.82
CA ALA A 178 -42.02 18.66 -6.40
C ALA A 178 -40.82 19.55 -5.99
N VAL A 179 -39.78 19.61 -6.81
CA VAL A 179 -38.61 20.47 -6.58
C VAL A 179 -38.96 21.94 -6.69
N ALA A 180 -39.76 22.35 -7.69
CA ALA A 180 -40.23 23.73 -7.80
C ALA A 180 -41.11 24.15 -6.62
N ALA A 181 -41.93 23.23 -6.08
CA ALA A 181 -42.77 23.51 -4.92
C ALA A 181 -41.98 23.60 -3.60
N ALA A 182 -40.84 22.90 -3.47
CA ALA A 182 -40.02 22.91 -2.28
C ALA A 182 -39.37 24.28 -2.02
N ASN A 183 -38.97 24.98 -3.08
CA ASN A 183 -38.39 26.31 -2.99
C ASN A 183 -38.64 27.09 -4.29
N GLN A 184 -39.31 28.24 -4.19
CA GLN A 184 -39.60 29.12 -5.32
C GLN A 184 -38.34 29.73 -5.96
N LEU A 185 -37.20 29.65 -5.29
CA LEU A 185 -35.89 30.05 -5.82
C LEU A 185 -35.19 28.95 -6.62
N ASN A 186 -35.74 27.73 -6.67
CA ASN A 186 -35.20 26.69 -7.53
C ASN A 186 -35.48 27.05 -9.00
N ASP A 187 -34.43 27.04 -9.81
CA ASP A 187 -34.57 27.13 -11.25
C ASP A 187 -35.24 25.86 -11.82
N PRO A 188 -35.96 25.94 -12.95
CA PRO A 188 -36.38 24.74 -13.67
C PRO A 188 -35.14 23.97 -14.17
N PRO A 189 -35.24 22.64 -14.38
CA PRO A 189 -34.14 21.89 -14.98
C PRO A 189 -33.85 22.43 -16.39
N ALA A 190 -32.58 22.38 -16.79
CA ALA A 190 -32.19 22.75 -18.15
C ALA A 190 -32.88 21.89 -19.21
N ASP A 191 -33.04 22.41 -20.42
CA ASP A 191 -33.67 21.71 -21.54
C ASP A 191 -33.08 20.29 -21.73
N GLY A 192 -33.96 19.29 -21.85
CA GLY A 192 -33.59 17.89 -21.99
C GLY A 192 -33.16 17.19 -20.68
N LYS A 193 -33.25 17.87 -19.54
CA LYS A 193 -33.06 17.30 -18.21
C LYS A 193 -34.35 17.30 -17.39
N GLU A 194 -34.36 16.45 -16.38
CA GLU A 194 -35.38 16.41 -15.34
C GLU A 194 -34.72 16.31 -13.96
N TYR A 195 -35.43 16.76 -12.94
CA TYR A 195 -35.05 16.48 -11.56
C TYR A 195 -35.46 15.07 -11.16
N VAL A 196 -34.54 14.37 -10.53
CA VAL A 196 -34.77 13.10 -9.83
C VAL A 196 -34.58 13.32 -8.35
N LEU A 197 -35.52 12.81 -7.55
CA LEU A 197 -35.39 12.73 -6.10
C LEU A 197 -34.91 11.35 -5.71
N ILE A 198 -33.83 11.30 -4.94
CA ILE A 198 -33.27 10.07 -4.40
C ILE A 198 -33.44 10.13 -2.89
N ASN A 199 -34.30 9.26 -2.35
CA ASN A 199 -34.52 9.16 -0.93
C ASN A 199 -33.57 8.11 -0.35
N TYR A 200 -32.84 8.45 0.69
CA TYR A 200 -31.98 7.50 1.38
C TYR A 200 -31.97 7.73 2.89
N THR A 201 -31.56 6.69 3.60
CA THR A 201 -31.33 6.71 5.05
C THR A 201 -29.85 6.50 5.32
N ALA A 202 -29.25 7.40 6.11
CA ALA A 202 -27.90 7.24 6.63
C ALA A 202 -27.98 6.94 8.14
N THR A 203 -27.37 5.84 8.57
CA THR A 203 -27.28 5.43 9.98
C THR A 203 -25.82 5.47 10.41
N TYR A 204 -25.53 6.13 11.52
CA TYR A 204 -24.18 6.09 12.10
C TYR A 204 -24.01 4.80 12.90
N ILE A 205 -23.03 3.99 12.51
CA ILE A 205 -22.66 2.73 13.16
C ILE A 205 -21.25 2.76 13.74
N GLY A 206 -20.53 3.88 13.57
CA GLY A 206 -19.22 4.12 14.16
C GLY A 206 -19.27 4.25 15.67
N ASN A 207 -18.10 4.21 16.30
CA ASN A 207 -17.95 4.14 17.76
C ASN A 207 -17.34 5.41 18.38
N ASP A 208 -17.30 6.53 17.66
CA ASP A 208 -16.84 7.80 18.21
C ASP A 208 -17.84 8.31 19.26
N PRO A 209 -17.44 8.54 20.52
CA PRO A 209 -18.31 9.09 21.55
C PRO A 209 -18.86 10.49 21.22
N ALA A 210 -18.18 11.25 20.36
CA ALA A 210 -18.64 12.57 19.91
C ALA A 210 -19.70 12.48 18.79
N GLY A 211 -19.95 11.28 18.26
CA GLY A 211 -20.76 11.07 17.06
C GLY A 211 -20.07 11.52 15.78
N ASP A 212 -20.77 11.40 14.66
CA ASP A 212 -20.30 11.86 13.36
C ASP A 212 -21.48 12.41 12.54
N THR A 213 -21.18 13.09 11.45
CA THR A 213 -22.16 13.70 10.56
C THR A 213 -22.16 13.06 9.17
N PRO A 214 -23.32 12.86 8.52
CA PRO A 214 -23.36 12.20 7.21
C PRO A 214 -22.89 13.10 6.05
N ALA A 215 -22.14 14.17 6.33
CA ALA A 215 -21.62 15.11 5.33
C ALA A 215 -20.76 14.46 4.24
N PHE A 216 -20.14 13.31 4.54
CA PHE A 216 -19.35 12.53 3.58
C PHE A 216 -20.05 11.24 3.10
N VAL A 217 -21.32 11.06 3.44
CA VAL A 217 -22.16 10.03 2.83
C VAL A 217 -22.74 10.60 1.55
N THR A 218 -22.26 10.14 0.39
CA THR A 218 -22.70 10.66 -0.91
C THR A 218 -23.56 9.66 -1.66
N VAL A 219 -24.54 10.21 -2.38
CA VAL A 219 -25.43 9.48 -3.29
C VAL A 219 -25.51 10.28 -4.57
N ASP A 220 -24.70 9.90 -5.55
CA ASP A 220 -24.61 10.55 -6.85
C ASP A 220 -25.29 9.72 -7.93
N PHE A 221 -25.58 10.36 -9.07
CA PHE A 221 -26.19 9.68 -10.19
C PHE A 221 -25.15 9.43 -11.27
N VAL A 222 -25.10 8.23 -11.84
CA VAL A 222 -24.24 7.92 -12.99
C VAL A 222 -25.13 7.59 -14.18
N THR A 223 -25.02 8.40 -15.23
CA THR A 223 -25.78 8.24 -16.46
C THR A 223 -25.40 6.94 -17.19
N ALA A 224 -26.20 6.54 -18.18
CA ALA A 224 -25.93 5.32 -18.95
C ALA A 224 -24.58 5.36 -19.69
N ASP A 225 -24.17 6.55 -20.16
CA ASP A 225 -22.89 6.83 -20.82
C ASP A 225 -21.71 6.95 -19.84
N GLY A 226 -21.95 6.90 -18.53
CA GLY A 226 -20.89 6.85 -17.51
C GLY A 226 -20.43 8.20 -16.99
N VAL A 227 -21.24 9.23 -17.16
CA VAL A 227 -21.00 10.56 -16.58
C VAL A 227 -21.63 10.60 -15.19
N THR A 228 -20.85 11.01 -14.20
CA THR A 228 -21.37 11.27 -12.85
C THR A 228 -22.03 12.64 -12.81
N ILE A 229 -23.18 12.70 -12.17
CA ILE A 229 -23.92 13.92 -11.83
C ILE A 229 -23.98 13.96 -10.31
N ASP A 230 -23.23 14.88 -9.73
CA ASP A 230 -23.15 15.07 -8.28
C ASP A 230 -24.05 16.21 -7.79
N GLY A 231 -23.97 16.54 -6.50
CA GLY A 231 -24.76 17.63 -5.91
C GLY A 231 -24.34 19.03 -6.34
N ALA A 232 -23.14 19.21 -6.90
CA ALA A 232 -22.65 20.49 -7.38
C ALA A 232 -23.11 20.79 -8.82
N ASP A 233 -23.46 19.77 -9.60
CA ASP A 233 -23.98 19.91 -10.98
C ASP A 233 -25.39 20.52 -11.06
N SER A 234 -26.10 20.60 -9.93
CA SER A 234 -27.42 21.22 -9.84
C SER A 234 -27.69 21.75 -8.45
N ILE A 235 -27.72 23.08 -8.32
CA ILE A 235 -28.06 23.76 -7.06
C ILE A 235 -29.57 23.91 -6.99
N ALA A 236 -30.26 22.85 -6.52
CA ALA A 236 -31.69 22.87 -6.23
C ALA A 236 -31.94 22.33 -4.82
N VAL A 237 -32.91 22.92 -4.12
CA VAL A 237 -33.34 22.44 -2.80
C VAL A 237 -34.39 21.34 -2.99
N ALA A 238 -34.09 20.13 -2.51
CA ALA A 238 -35.03 19.04 -2.52
C ALA A 238 -36.16 19.26 -1.49
N PRO A 239 -37.41 18.82 -1.76
CA PRO A 239 -38.41 18.64 -0.71
C PRO A 239 -37.91 17.61 0.31
N ASP A 240 -38.17 17.82 1.60
CA ASP A 240 -37.72 16.94 2.68
C ASP A 240 -36.22 16.57 2.56
N ALA A 241 -35.39 17.58 2.28
CA ALA A 241 -33.96 17.41 2.08
C ALA A 241 -33.32 16.72 3.29
N ILE A 242 -32.43 15.76 3.03
CA ILE A 242 -31.70 15.08 4.10
C ILE A 242 -30.78 16.08 4.83
N ASP A 243 -30.80 16.05 6.17
CA ASP A 243 -29.90 16.87 6.98
C ASP A 243 -28.53 16.20 7.08
N THR A 244 -27.60 16.59 6.21
CA THR A 244 -26.23 16.05 6.19
C THR A 244 -25.30 16.69 7.22
N LEU A 245 -25.77 17.68 7.99
CA LEU A 245 -24.96 18.42 8.96
C LEU A 245 -25.30 18.04 10.41
N THR A 246 -26.37 17.27 10.60
CA THR A 246 -26.74 16.74 11.91
C THR A 246 -25.66 15.82 12.46
N THR A 247 -25.42 15.89 13.77
CA THR A 247 -24.54 14.95 14.48
C THR A 247 -25.35 13.75 14.92
N LEU A 248 -24.95 12.56 14.47
CA LEU A 248 -25.56 11.29 14.81
C LEU A 248 -24.66 10.52 15.77
N TYR A 249 -25.27 9.98 16.84
CA TYR A 249 -24.62 9.05 17.74
C TYR A 249 -24.89 7.62 17.31
N ASN A 250 -24.12 6.65 17.81
CA ASN A 250 -24.21 5.25 17.38
C ASN A 250 -25.66 4.74 17.40
N GLY A 251 -26.11 4.19 16.27
CA GLY A 251 -27.47 3.68 16.05
C GLY A 251 -28.49 4.74 15.61
N ALA A 252 -28.19 6.03 15.72
CA ALA A 252 -29.05 7.09 15.20
C ALA A 252 -28.99 7.16 13.67
N ASN A 253 -30.06 7.63 13.05
CA ASN A 253 -30.16 7.78 11.60
C ASN A 253 -30.90 9.07 11.21
N VAL A 254 -30.64 9.50 9.98
CA VAL A 254 -31.36 10.57 9.29
C VAL A 254 -31.82 10.05 7.93
N SER A 255 -33.00 10.47 7.48
CA SER A 255 -33.55 10.12 6.17
C SER A 255 -34.06 11.37 5.48
N GLY A 256 -33.94 11.41 4.15
CA GLY A 256 -34.45 12.51 3.36
C GLY A 256 -34.05 12.39 1.90
N ASN A 257 -34.34 13.44 1.13
CA ASN A 257 -34.07 13.46 -0.30
C ASN A 257 -32.79 14.23 -0.64
N VAL A 258 -32.15 13.79 -1.71
CA VAL A 258 -31.27 14.63 -2.54
C VAL A 258 -31.87 14.76 -3.93
N VAL A 259 -31.52 15.85 -4.62
CA VAL A 259 -31.95 16.12 -6.00
C VAL A 259 -30.77 16.02 -6.96
N ARG A 260 -31.01 15.47 -8.15
CA ARG A 260 -30.06 15.44 -9.27
C ARG A 260 -30.77 15.86 -10.57
N ALA A 261 -30.11 16.67 -11.40
CA ALA A 261 -30.62 17.06 -12.71
C ALA A 261 -30.05 16.13 -13.79
N VAL A 262 -30.83 15.13 -14.21
CA VAL A 262 -30.37 14.04 -15.08
C VAL A 262 -30.98 14.15 -16.49
N PRO A 263 -30.38 13.55 -17.54
CA PRO A 263 -30.95 13.56 -18.88
C PRO A 263 -32.26 12.76 -18.96
N SER A 264 -33.37 13.39 -19.36
CA SER A 264 -34.71 12.75 -19.35
C SER A 264 -34.82 11.54 -20.27
N ALA A 265 -34.07 11.51 -21.38
CA ALA A 265 -34.23 10.50 -22.42
C ALA A 265 -33.80 9.08 -21.99
N ASN A 266 -32.83 8.96 -21.08
CA ASN A 266 -32.22 7.66 -20.72
C ASN A 266 -31.84 7.55 -19.23
N ALA A 267 -32.36 8.42 -18.36
CA ALA A 267 -32.05 8.40 -16.93
C ALA A 267 -32.30 7.01 -16.29
N GLN A 268 -33.37 6.32 -16.69
CA GLN A 268 -33.70 4.99 -16.14
C GLN A 268 -32.72 3.87 -16.50
N ASN A 269 -31.73 4.14 -17.35
CA ASN A 269 -30.62 3.24 -17.68
C ASN A 269 -29.33 3.57 -16.90
N GLY A 270 -29.37 4.59 -16.03
CA GLY A 270 -28.30 4.92 -15.11
C GLY A 270 -28.30 4.07 -13.85
N VAL A 271 -27.37 4.38 -12.95
CA VAL A 271 -27.25 3.79 -11.61
C VAL A 271 -26.92 4.89 -10.61
N LEU A 272 -27.12 4.63 -9.32
CA LEU A 272 -26.63 5.47 -8.25
C LEU A 272 -25.22 5.03 -7.85
N ALA A 273 -24.32 5.99 -7.65
CA ALA A 273 -23.03 5.80 -7.01
C ALA A 273 -23.16 6.18 -5.53
N VAL A 274 -22.95 5.22 -4.64
CA VAL A 274 -23.11 5.39 -3.20
C VAL A 274 -21.76 5.22 -2.50
N SER A 275 -21.33 6.24 -1.76
CA SER A 275 -20.16 6.19 -0.89
C SER A 275 -20.59 6.35 0.57
N PRO A 276 -20.61 5.27 1.37
CA PRO A 276 -21.01 5.31 2.78
C PRO A 276 -19.88 5.85 3.67
N GLY A 277 -19.50 7.12 3.47
CA GLY A 277 -18.48 7.82 4.25
C GLY A 277 -17.22 8.19 3.45
N LEU A 278 -16.38 9.04 4.05
CA LEU A 278 -15.25 9.71 3.38
C LEU A 278 -14.23 8.77 2.74
N VAL A 279 -13.89 7.68 3.45
CA VAL A 279 -12.85 6.74 3.02
C VAL A 279 -13.44 5.44 2.46
N ALA A 280 -14.77 5.33 2.40
CA ALA A 280 -15.44 4.11 1.97
C ALA A 280 -15.43 3.96 0.44
N ASP A 281 -15.27 2.73 -0.02
CA ASP A 281 -15.39 2.38 -1.42
C ASP A 281 -16.77 2.75 -1.94
N LYS A 282 -16.79 3.25 -3.18
CA LYS A 282 -18.03 3.50 -3.89
C LYS A 282 -18.62 2.19 -4.39
N VAL A 283 -19.93 2.03 -4.20
CA VAL A 283 -20.73 0.94 -4.78
C VAL A 283 -21.84 1.49 -5.66
N PHE A 284 -22.47 0.63 -6.46
CA PHE A 284 -23.53 0.99 -7.38
C PHE A 284 -24.87 0.37 -6.96
N VAL A 285 -25.92 1.18 -7.02
CA VAL A 285 -27.31 0.76 -6.74
C VAL A 285 -28.18 1.06 -7.95
N ALA A 286 -29.07 0.15 -8.30
CA ALA A 286 -30.02 0.32 -9.39
C ALA A 286 -30.99 1.45 -9.07
N VAL A 287 -31.45 2.16 -10.10
CA VAL A 287 -32.47 3.21 -9.96
C VAL A 287 -33.91 2.67 -10.05
N LYS A 288 -34.07 1.35 -10.22
CA LYS A 288 -35.34 0.64 -10.36
C LYS A 288 -35.23 -0.79 -9.83
#